data_AF-A0A382C8T2-F1
#
_entry.id   AF-A0A382C8T2-F1
#
_cell.length_a   1.000
_cell.length_b   1.000
_cell.length_c   1.000
_cell.angle_alpha   90.00
_cell.angle_beta   90.00
_cell.angle_gamma   90.00
#
_symmetry.space_group_name_H-M   'P 1'
#
loop_
_entity.id
_entity.type
_entity.pdbx_description
1 polymer ?
#
loop_
_entity_poly.entity_id
_entity_poly.type
_entity_poly.pdbx_seq_one_letter_code
_entity_poly.pdbx_strand_id
1 'polypeptide(L)'
;MPDSTSKCKFAFGQQIHHKLFDYYGVIVAVDPCYKGDDQWYEMVARSRPPKEKPWYHVKKADGNQTYVAERNLESNPVTNN
;
A
#
# COMPACT_ATOMS: atom_id res chain seq x y z
N MET A 1 25.63 -5.30 -14.07
CA MET A 1 24.67 -4.19 -14.25
C MET A 1 23.95 -4.00 -12.91
N PRO A 2 23.98 -2.81 -12.27
CA PRO A 2 23.19 -2.62 -11.06
C PRO A 2 21.72 -2.46 -11.45
N ASP A 3 20.96 -3.52 -11.21
CA ASP A 3 19.50 -3.55 -11.25
C ASP A 3 18.96 -2.47 -10.30
N SER A 4 18.65 -1.29 -10.85
CA SER A 4 17.94 -0.23 -10.13
C SER A 4 16.46 -0.58 -10.09
N THR A 5 16.14 -1.71 -9.45
CA THR A 5 14.78 -2.00 -9.04
C THR A 5 14.40 -0.97 -8.00
N SER A 6 13.44 -0.11 -8.34
CA SER A 6 12.60 0.56 -7.35
C SER A 6 12.02 -0.53 -6.44
N LYS A 7 12.72 -0.82 -5.34
CA LYS A 7 12.39 -1.91 -4.43
C LYS A 7 11.05 -1.61 -3.80
N CYS A 8 9.99 -2.18 -4.37
CA CYS A 8 8.69 -2.21 -3.73
C CYS A 8 8.88 -2.92 -2.38
N LYS A 9 8.58 -2.23 -1.29
CA LYS A 9 8.74 -2.81 0.06
C LYS A 9 7.82 -3.99 0.32
N PHE A 10 6.71 -4.07 -0.42
CA PHE A 10 5.67 -5.08 -0.27
C PHE A 10 5.43 -5.82 -1.58
N ALA A 11 5.20 -7.12 -1.49
CA ALA A 11 4.85 -7.97 -2.62
C ALA A 11 3.34 -8.27 -2.67
N PHE A 12 2.84 -8.63 -3.85
CA PHE A 12 1.49 -9.19 -4.00
C PHE A 12 1.29 -10.40 -3.08
N GLY A 13 0.14 -10.48 -2.42
CA GLY A 13 -0.19 -11.52 -1.46
C GLY A 13 0.39 -11.31 -0.07
N GLN A 14 1.20 -10.26 0.14
CA GLN A 14 1.76 -9.96 1.45
C GLN A 14 0.74 -9.30 2.37
N GLN A 15 0.68 -9.76 3.61
CA GLN A 15 -0.16 -9.18 4.64
C GLN A 15 0.52 -7.94 5.24
N ILE A 16 -0.19 -6.82 5.27
CA ILE A 16 0.30 -5.54 5.77
C ILE A 16 -0.60 -5.04 6.89
N HIS A 17 -0.06 -4.11 7.68
CA HIS A 17 -0.77 -3.37 8.69
C HIS A 17 -0.83 -1.88 8.32
N HIS A 18 -2.01 -1.27 8.41
CA HIS A 18 -2.22 0.14 8.08
C HIS A 18 -2.07 1.03 9.31
N LYS A 19 -0.99 1.82 9.38
CA LYS A 19 -0.61 2.58 10.58
C LYS A 19 -1.62 3.64 11.05
N LEU A 20 -2.36 4.27 10.12
CA LEU A 20 -3.30 5.36 10.47
C LEU A 20 -4.70 4.89 10.89
N PHE A 21 -5.10 3.71 10.44
CA PHE A 21 -6.47 3.20 10.62
C PHE A 21 -6.47 1.87 11.38
N ASP A 22 -5.30 1.37 11.77
CA ASP A 22 -5.09 0.17 12.57
C ASP A 22 -5.84 -1.06 12.04
N TYR A 23 -5.77 -1.29 10.73
CA TYR A 23 -6.39 -2.46 10.09
C TYR A 23 -5.37 -3.27 9.30
N TYR A 24 -5.69 -4.56 9.15
CA TYR A 24 -4.90 -5.49 8.36
C TYR A 24 -5.52 -5.72 6.99
N GLY A 25 -4.65 -5.93 6.01
CA GLY A 25 -5.08 -6.28 4.67
C GLY A 25 -3.98 -6.99 3.91
N VAL A 26 -4.31 -7.45 2.71
CA VAL A 26 -3.38 -8.13 1.81
C VAL A 26 -3.15 -7.27 0.58
N ILE A 27 -1.91 -7.19 0.13
CA ILE A 27 -1.56 -6.48 -1.10
C ILE A 27 -2.10 -7.29 -2.30
N VAL A 28 -2.92 -6.67 -3.13
CA VAL A 28 -3.48 -7.30 -4.34
C VAL A 28 -2.97 -6.68 -5.63
N ALA A 29 -2.32 -5.52 -5.57
CA ALA A 29 -1.61 -4.93 -6.70
C ALA A 29 -0.64 -3.86 -6.18
N VAL A 30 0.37 -3.55 -6.98
CA VAL A 30 1.32 -2.47 -6.72
C VAL A 30 1.45 -1.63 -7.99
N ASP A 31 1.30 -0.32 -7.84
CA ASP A 31 1.55 0.66 -8.89
C ASP A 31 2.78 1.49 -8.54
N PRO A 32 3.67 1.76 -9.52
CA PRO A 32 4.84 2.59 -9.29
C PRO A 32 4.51 4.06 -9.03
N CYS A 33 3.35 4.54 -9.50
CA CYS A 33 2.85 5.90 -9.30
C CYS A 33 1.35 5.86 -8.99
N TYR A 34 0.83 6.92 -8.38
CA TYR A 34 -0.60 7.08 -8.15
C TYR A 34 -1.38 7.04 -9.47
N LYS A 35 -2.30 6.07 -9.60
CA LYS A 35 -3.20 5.94 -10.76
C LYS A 35 -4.68 6.01 -10.39
N GLY A 36 -5.01 6.35 -9.15
CA GLY A 36 -6.39 6.49 -8.71
C GLY A 36 -7.01 7.83 -9.11
N ASP A 37 -8.30 7.99 -8.81
CA ASP A 37 -9.03 9.23 -9.04
C ASP A 37 -8.61 10.34 -8.08
N ASP A 38 -8.52 11.60 -8.56
CA ASP A 38 -8.22 12.75 -7.70
C ASP A 38 -9.25 12.93 -6.57
N GLN A 39 -10.54 12.66 -6.81
CA GLN A 39 -11.56 12.70 -5.76
C GLN A 39 -11.27 11.72 -4.62
N TRP A 40 -10.89 10.49 -4.96
CA TRP A 40 -10.51 9.49 -3.97
C TRP A 40 -9.27 9.96 -3.19
N TYR A 41 -8.28 10.54 -3.89
CA TYR A 41 -7.09 11.11 -3.25
C TYR A 41 -7.46 12.20 -2.25
N GLU A 42 -8.36 13.11 -2.59
CA GLU A 42 -8.78 14.18 -1.69
C GLU A 42 -9.57 13.67 -0.47
N MET A 43 -10.40 12.63 -0.65
CA MET A 43 -11.21 12.07 0.42
C MET A 43 -10.44 11.14 1.35
N VAL A 44 -9.59 10.27 0.80
CA VAL A 44 -8.97 9.17 1.54
C VAL A 44 -7.50 9.45 1.87
N ALA A 45 -6.78 10.13 0.98
CA ALA A 45 -5.38 10.47 1.20
C ALA A 45 -5.23 11.72 2.07
N ARG A 46 -5.69 11.65 3.33
CA ARG A 46 -5.61 12.74 4.32
C ARG A 46 -4.20 13.33 4.45
N SER A 47 -3.17 12.49 4.38
CA SER A 47 -1.76 12.90 4.47
C SER A 47 -1.15 13.31 3.13
N ARG A 48 -1.95 13.38 2.05
CA ARG A 48 -1.58 13.72 0.68
C ARG A 48 -0.19 13.21 0.29
N PRO A 49 0.00 11.87 0.23
CA PRO A 49 1.28 11.27 -0.08
C PRO A 49 1.73 11.67 -1.49
N PRO A 50 3.05 11.79 -1.75
CA PRO A 50 3.55 12.07 -3.09
C PRO A 50 3.04 11.03 -4.10
N LYS A 51 2.45 11.51 -5.19
CA LYS A 51 1.91 10.67 -6.28
C LYS A 51 3.02 9.95 -7.08
N GLU A 52 4.25 10.43 -6.96
CA GLU A 52 5.45 9.90 -7.63
C GLU A 52 6.05 8.67 -6.93
N LYS A 53 5.50 8.26 -5.78
CA LYS A 53 5.93 7.07 -5.05
C LYS A 53 5.02 5.88 -5.34
N PRO A 54 5.47 4.63 -5.08
CA PRO A 54 4.63 3.47 -5.27
C PRO A 54 3.42 3.46 -4.33
N TRP A 55 2.28 3.10 -4.92
CA TRP A 55 1.00 2.90 -4.25
C TRP A 55 0.60 1.44 -4.30
N TYR A 56 -0.07 0.99 -3.27
CA TYR A 56 -0.42 -0.40 -3.10
C TYR A 56 -1.93 -0.53 -2.96
N HIS A 57 -2.50 -1.48 -3.69
CA HIS A 57 -3.87 -1.90 -3.49
C HIS A 57 -3.89 -2.91 -2.36
N VAL A 58 -4.57 -2.54 -1.28
CA VAL A 58 -4.76 -3.38 -0.11
C VAL A 58 -6.19 -3.87 -0.10
N LYS A 59 -6.40 -5.18 -0.02
CA LYS A 59 -7.71 -5.76 0.23
C LYS A 59 -7.84 -6.08 1.72
N LYS A 60 -8.84 -5.48 2.36
CA LYS A 60 -9.16 -5.73 3.77
C LYS A 60 -9.85 -7.10 3.92
N ALA A 61 -9.86 -7.63 5.14
CA ALA A 61 -10.55 -8.89 5.46
C ALA A 61 -12.06 -8.84 5.14
N ASP A 62 -12.67 -7.66 5.25
CA ASP A 62 -14.07 -7.37 4.91
C ASP A 62 -14.37 -7.43 3.39
N GLY A 63 -13.35 -7.68 2.55
CA GLY A 63 -13.49 -7.73 1.09
C GLY A 63 -13.35 -6.38 0.40
N ASN A 64 -13.46 -5.29 1.16
CA ASN A 64 -13.23 -3.93 0.69
C ASN A 64 -11.76 -3.68 0.28
N GLN A 65 -11.57 -3.17 -0.94
CA GLN A 65 -10.26 -2.75 -1.44
C GLN A 65 -10.02 -1.27 -1.13
N THR A 66 -8.78 -0.94 -0.81
CA THR A 66 -8.35 0.43 -0.51
C THR A 66 -6.98 0.67 -1.11
N TYR A 67 -6.72 1.92 -1.48
CA TYR A 67 -5.49 2.30 -2.13
C TYR A 67 -4.62 3.05 -1.14
N VAL A 68 -3.37 2.65 -0.96
CA VAL A 68 -2.57 3.18 0.15
C VAL A 68 -1.14 3.41 -0.31
N ALA A 69 -0.59 4.57 0.02
CA ALA A 69 0.81 4.85 -0.21
C ALA A 69 1.71 4.01 0.70
N GLU A 70 2.87 3.59 0.20
CA GLU A 70 3.86 2.77 0.92
C GLU A 70 4.11 3.22 2.36
N ARG A 71 4.20 4.54 2.57
CA ARG A 71 4.54 5.17 3.86
C ARG A 71 3.53 4.90 4.98
N ASN A 72 2.29 4.55 4.63
CA ASN A 72 1.22 4.28 5.60
C ASN A 72 1.07 2.78 5.89
N LEU A 73 1.83 1.95 5.18
CA LEU A 73 1.82 0.50 5.32
C LEU A 73 3.04 0.06 6.14
N GLU A 74 2.82 -0.97 6.95
CA GLU A 74 3.85 -1.64 7.72
C GLU A 74 3.82 -3.13 7.41
N SER A 75 5.00 -3.72 7.27
CA SER A 75 5.13 -5.16 7.06
C SER A 75 4.69 -5.84 8.35
N ASN A 76 3.63 -6.64 8.32
CA ASN A 76 3.30 -7.45 9.48
C ASN A 76 4.31 -8.60 9.54
N PRO A 77 5.22 -8.66 10.54
CA PRO A 77 6.08 -9.81 10.69
C PRO A 77 5.22 -10.94 11.28
N VAL A 78 4.61 -11.75 10.41
CA VAL A 78 4.33 -13.13 10.81
C VAL A 78 5.68 -13.81 10.96
N THR A 79 6.28 -13.64 12.14
CA THR A 79 7.41 -14.41 12.61
C THR A 79 6.92 -15.85 12.74
N ASN A 80 7.14 -16.66 11.70
CA ASN A 80 7.04 -18.11 11.82
C ASN A 80 8.22 -18.56 12.70
N ASN A 81 7.95 -18.80 13.98
CA ASN A 81 8.80 -19.57 14.89
C ASN A 81 8.57 -21.07 14.68
#